data_AF-A0A103WYW3-F1
#
_entry.id   AF-A0A103WYW3-F1
#
_cell.length_a   1.000
_cell.length_b   1.000
_cell.length_c   1.000
_cell.angle_alpha   90.00
_cell.angle_beta   90.00
_cell.angle_gamma   90.00
#
_symmetry.space_group_name_H-M   'P 1'
#
loop_
_entity.id
_entity.type
_entity.pdbx_description
1 polymer ?
#
loop_
_entity_poly.entity_id
_entity_poly.type
_entity_poly.pdbx_seq_one_letter_code
_entity_poly.pdbx_strand_id
1 'polypeptide(L)'
;MDFEEGDWNYIFRTNLTGSWLVAKHVCINMRKAKQGGSVINISSIAVMAMELGINNIRVNCINPGIFGTEITQGLVDKDWFNNVTLRTVPLKTLGTINPALTSLALYLIHDSSV
;
A
#
# COMPACT_ATOMS: atom_id res chain seq x y z
N MET A 1 8.19 16.55 21.18
CA MET A 1 8.24 15.60 20.06
C MET A 1 9.44 16.02 19.26
N ASP A 2 10.49 15.20 19.20
CA ASP A 2 11.74 15.52 18.49
C ASP A 2 11.57 15.28 16.98
N PHE A 3 10.47 15.79 16.42
CA PHE A 3 10.05 15.56 15.05
C PHE A 3 9.98 16.89 14.33
N GLU A 4 10.84 17.09 13.33
CA GLU A 4 10.93 18.35 12.63
C GLU A 4 9.89 18.44 11.51
N GLU A 5 9.50 19.66 11.15
CA GLU A 5 8.62 19.89 9.99
C GLU A 5 9.25 19.34 8.68
N GLY A 6 10.58 19.34 8.59
CA GLY A 6 11.31 18.73 7.48
C GLY A 6 11.03 17.24 7.33
N ASP A 7 11.02 16.50 8.43
CA ASP A 7 10.73 15.05 8.45
C ASP A 7 9.28 14.79 8.06
N TRP A 8 8.35 15.60 8.57
CA TRP A 8 6.94 15.55 8.18
C TRP A 8 6.77 15.71 6.67
N ASN A 9 7.36 16.77 6.12
CA ASN A 9 7.26 17.09 4.70
C ASN A 9 7.91 16.01 3.82
N TYR A 10 9.00 15.38 4.28
CA TYR A 10 9.63 14.26 3.60
C TYR A 10 8.69 13.03 3.53
N ILE A 11 8.07 12.65 4.65
CA ILE A 11 7.16 11.50 4.71
C ILE A 11 5.98 11.67 3.76
N PHE A 12 5.32 12.84 3.77
CA PHE A 12 4.17 13.09 2.90
C PHE A 12 4.55 13.18 1.43
N ARG A 13 5.68 13.83 1.12
CA ARG A 13 6.18 13.92 -0.25
C ARG A 13 6.44 12.54 -0.84
N THR A 14 7.05 11.63 -0.07
CA THR A 14 7.38 10.29 -0.54
C THR A 14 6.15 9.38 -0.59
N ASN A 15 5.40 9.26 0.52
CA ASN A 15 4.37 8.23 0.66
C ASN A 15 3.02 8.61 0.04
N LEU A 16 2.69 9.91 -0.01
CA LEU A 16 1.42 10.40 -0.54
C LEU A 16 1.59 11.05 -1.91
N THR A 17 2.39 12.12 -2.00
CA THR A 17 2.55 12.87 -3.25
C THR A 17 3.24 12.03 -4.32
N GLY A 18 4.31 11.30 -3.97
CA GLY A 18 5.03 10.40 -4.86
C GLY A 18 4.12 9.32 -5.44
N SER A 19 3.39 8.59 -4.59
CA SER A 19 2.42 7.56 -4.98
C SER A 19 1.34 8.10 -5.92
N TRP A 20 0.76 9.26 -5.59
CA TRP A 20 -0.23 9.91 -6.45
C TRP A 20 0.36 10.31 -7.81
N LEU A 21 1.56 10.88 -7.85
CA LEU A 21 2.21 11.26 -9.11
C LEU A 21 2.47 10.04 -10.00
N VAL A 22 2.99 8.94 -9.44
CA VAL A 22 3.21 7.70 -10.21
C VAL A 22 1.90 7.19 -10.77
N ALA A 23 0.88 7.03 -9.93
CA ALA A 23 -0.43 6.55 -10.35
C ALA A 23 -1.05 7.46 -11.43
N LYS A 24 -0.98 8.78 -11.25
CA LYS A 24 -1.46 9.76 -12.24
C LYS A 24 -0.82 9.55 -13.61
N HIS A 25 0.50 9.44 -13.69
CA HIS A 25 1.20 9.28 -14.96
C HIS A 25 0.92 7.92 -15.61
N VAL A 26 0.84 6.84 -14.82
CA VAL A 26 0.45 5.51 -15.31
C VAL A 26 -0.97 5.56 -15.90
N CYS A 27 -1.94 6.11 -15.18
CA CYS A 27 -3.33 6.20 -15.63
C CYS A 27 -3.48 7.08 -16.87
N ILE A 28 -2.71 8.17 -16.99
CA ILE A 28 -2.69 8.99 -18.21
C ILE A 28 -2.21 8.16 -19.41
N ASN A 29 -1.18 7.33 -19.24
CA ASN A 29 -0.66 6.49 -20.33
C ASN A 29 -1.64 5.38 -20.70
N MET A 30 -2.29 4.73 -19.72
CA MET A 30 -3.36 3.76 -19.93
C MET A 30 -4.50 4.36 -20.77
N ARG A 31 -4.96 5.57 -20.41
CA ARG A 31 -5.98 6.31 -21.16
C ARG A 31 -5.55 6.61 -22.60
N LYS A 32 -4.33 7.12 -22.80
CA LYS A 32 -3.78 7.41 -24.15
C LYS A 32 -3.71 6.15 -25.01
N ALA A 33 -3.35 5.01 -24.40
CA ALA A 33 -3.31 3.71 -25.05
C ALA A 33 -4.70 3.08 -25.27
N LYS A 34 -5.77 3.69 -24.75
CA LYS A 34 -7.13 3.12 -24.72
C LYS A 34 -7.17 1.72 -24.09
N GLN A 35 -6.33 1.50 -23.09
CA GLN A 35 -6.21 0.25 -22.38
C GLN A 35 -6.60 0.47 -20.92
N GLY A 36 -7.61 -0.25 -20.45
CA GLY A 36 -7.98 -0.30 -19.05
C GLY A 36 -6.93 -1.07 -18.23
N GLY A 37 -7.10 -1.11 -16.91
CA GLY A 37 -6.14 -1.81 -16.06
C GLY A 37 -6.45 -1.71 -14.58
N SER A 38 -5.48 -2.09 -13.75
CA SER A 38 -5.56 -2.01 -12.30
C SER A 38 -4.33 -1.29 -11.74
N VAL A 39 -4.56 -0.39 -10.79
CA VAL A 39 -3.54 0.27 -9.98
C VAL A 39 -3.79 -0.10 -8.52
N ILE A 40 -2.76 -0.62 -7.85
CA ILE A 40 -2.80 -0.94 -6.41
C ILE A 40 -1.80 -0.03 -5.70
N ASN A 41 -2.29 0.74 -4.73
CA ASN A 41 -1.43 1.53 -3.84
C ASN A 41 -1.31 0.89 -2.46
N ILE A 42 -0.21 1.19 -1.76
CA ILE A 42 -0.03 0.92 -0.33
C ILE A 42 -0.19 2.26 0.43
N SER A 43 -1.32 2.94 0.17
CA SER A 43 -1.68 4.26 0.71
C SER A 43 -3.13 4.59 0.37
N SER A 44 -3.82 5.43 1.16
CA SER A 44 -5.22 5.83 0.85
C SER A 44 -5.29 6.83 -0.31
N ILE A 45 -5.87 6.41 -1.45
CA ILE A 45 -6.09 7.26 -2.64
C ILE A 45 -7.50 7.01 -3.23
N ALA A 46 -8.54 7.17 -2.41
CA ALA A 46 -9.92 6.86 -2.79
C ALA A 46 -10.46 7.72 -3.96
N VAL A 47 -9.97 8.96 -4.11
CA VAL A 47 -10.44 9.89 -5.15
C VAL A 47 -10.17 9.40 -6.57
N MET A 48 -9.07 8.66 -6.79
CA MET A 48 -8.69 8.21 -8.13
C MET A 48 -9.60 7.11 -8.68
N ALA A 49 -10.17 6.27 -7.83
CA ALA A 49 -11.10 5.23 -8.25
C ALA A 49 -12.37 5.83 -8.91
N MET A 50 -12.91 6.90 -8.30
CA MET A 50 -14.08 7.60 -8.82
C MET A 50 -13.81 8.28 -10.16
N GLU A 51 -12.65 8.91 -10.31
CA GLU A 51 -12.30 9.64 -11.54
C GLU A 51 -12.03 8.70 -12.72
N LEU A 52 -11.39 7.56 -12.49
CA LEU A 52 -10.85 6.73 -13.55
C LEU A 52 -11.70 5.52 -13.92
N GLY A 53 -12.74 5.22 -13.14
CA GLY A 53 -13.66 4.09 -13.40
C GLY A 53 -14.31 4.17 -14.79
N ILE A 54 -14.67 5.38 -15.25
CA ILE A 54 -15.21 5.61 -16.61
C ILE A 54 -14.22 5.24 -17.73
N ASN A 55 -12.94 5.09 -17.42
CA ASN A 55 -11.90 4.66 -18.34
C ASN A 55 -11.52 3.18 -18.19
N ASN A 56 -12.34 2.40 -17.48
CA ASN A 56 -12.07 1.00 -17.19
C ASN A 56 -10.73 0.79 -16.45
N ILE A 57 -10.37 1.74 -15.57
CA ILE A 57 -9.20 1.66 -14.71
C ILE A 57 -9.69 1.48 -13.27
N ARG A 58 -9.28 0.38 -12.65
CA ARG A 58 -9.57 0.05 -11.26
C ARG A 58 -8.46 0.57 -10.37
N VAL A 59 -8.80 1.22 -9.26
CA VAL A 59 -7.82 1.72 -8.30
C VAL A 59 -8.17 1.18 -6.92
N ASN A 60 -7.29 0.35 -6.36
CA ASN A 60 -7.44 -0.28 -5.07
C ASN A 60 -6.30 0.12 -4.11
N CYS A 61 -6.49 -0.20 -2.82
CA CYS A 61 -5.48 0.03 -1.80
C CYS A 61 -5.28 -1.23 -0.93
N ILE A 62 -4.04 -1.51 -0.56
CA ILE A 62 -3.70 -2.47 0.48
C ILE A 62 -3.22 -1.69 1.70
N ASN A 63 -3.83 -1.94 2.86
CA ASN A 63 -3.37 -1.46 4.15
C ASN A 63 -2.78 -2.63 4.95
N PRO A 64 -1.46 -2.88 4.85
CA PRO A 64 -0.83 -4.01 5.52
C PRO A 64 -0.76 -3.76 7.03
N GLY A 65 -0.97 -4.83 7.82
CA GLY A 65 -0.60 -4.88 9.24
C GLY A 65 0.92 -4.97 9.44
N ILE A 66 1.36 -5.62 10.51
CA ILE A 66 2.80 -5.83 10.77
C ILE A 66 3.28 -7.03 9.96
N PHE A 67 4.28 -6.85 9.10
CA PHE A 67 4.92 -7.89 8.29
C PHE A 67 6.37 -8.06 8.69
N GLY A 68 6.88 -9.28 8.66
CA GLY A 68 8.32 -9.55 8.79
C GLY A 68 9.06 -9.11 7.52
N THR A 69 9.65 -7.92 7.55
CA THR A 69 10.42 -7.30 6.45
C THR A 69 11.72 -6.70 6.97
N GLU A 70 12.65 -6.33 6.08
CA GLU A 70 13.90 -5.68 6.48
C GLU A 70 13.65 -4.39 7.28
N ILE A 71 12.59 -3.63 6.93
CA ILE A 71 12.19 -2.40 7.63
C ILE A 71 11.86 -2.67 9.10
N THR A 72 11.23 -3.82 9.39
CA THR A 72 10.82 -4.20 10.74
C THR A 72 11.88 -5.00 11.51
N GLN A 73 12.97 -5.42 10.88
CA GLN A 73 13.94 -6.34 11.48
C GLN A 73 14.51 -5.81 12.80
N GLY A 74 14.87 -4.53 12.85
CA GLY A 74 15.39 -3.89 14.06
C GLY A 74 14.39 -3.82 15.22
N LEU A 75 13.08 -3.98 14.94
CA LEU A 75 12.04 -4.13 15.96
C LEU A 75 11.87 -5.61 16.34
N VAL A 76 11.84 -6.51 15.37
CA VAL A 76 11.70 -7.97 15.58
C VAL A 76 12.80 -8.51 16.50
N ASP A 77 14.02 -7.98 16.39
CA ASP A 77 15.16 -8.40 17.21
C ASP A 77 15.08 -7.91 18.67
N LYS A 78 14.06 -7.13 19.05
CA LYS A 78 13.85 -6.66 20.42
C LYS A 78 13.00 -7.66 21.20
N ASP A 79 13.47 -8.07 22.39
CA ASP A 79 12.76 -9.01 23.26
C ASP A 79 11.30 -8.63 23.57
N TRP A 80 11.01 -7.32 23.65
CA TRP A 80 9.68 -6.82 23.95
C TRP A 80 8.70 -6.92 22.76
N PHE A 81 9.21 -7.00 21.52
CA PHE A 81 8.39 -6.88 20.31
C PHE A 81 7.37 -8.02 20.19
N ASN A 82 7.79 -9.24 20.55
CA ASN A 82 6.91 -10.40 20.60
C ASN A 82 5.75 -10.18 21.58
N ASN A 83 6.03 -9.62 22.76
CA ASN A 83 5.01 -9.36 23.78
C ASN A 83 4.00 -8.30 23.33
N VAL A 84 4.45 -7.25 22.64
CA VAL A 84 3.56 -6.23 22.09
C VAL A 84 2.71 -6.83 20.96
N THR A 85 3.33 -7.51 20.01
CA THR A 85 2.62 -8.15 18.88
C THR A 85 1.54 -9.11 19.35
N LEU A 86 1.82 -9.96 20.35
CA LEU A 86 0.85 -10.90 20.92
C LEU A 86 -0.34 -10.20 21.62
N ARG A 87 -0.16 -8.96 22.09
CA ARG A 87 -1.20 -8.17 22.78
C ARG A 87 -2.02 -7.32 21.81
N THR A 88 -1.41 -6.79 20.75
CA THR A 88 -2.05 -5.80 19.87
C THR A 88 -2.55 -6.40 18.57
N VAL A 89 -1.98 -7.51 18.08
CA VAL A 89 -2.41 -8.18 16.85
C VAL A 89 -3.41 -9.30 17.20
N PRO A 90 -4.71 -9.20 16.85
CA PRO A 90 -5.71 -10.18 17.24
C PRO A 90 -5.41 -11.61 16.76
N LEU A 91 -4.81 -11.74 15.57
CA LEU A 91 -4.41 -13.03 15.00
C LEU A 91 -3.12 -13.60 15.63
N LYS A 92 -2.40 -12.82 16.46
CA LYS A 92 -1.18 -13.21 17.17
C LYS A 92 -0.04 -13.69 16.25
N THR A 93 -0.11 -13.36 14.96
CA THR A 93 0.86 -13.72 13.94
C THR A 93 1.24 -12.50 13.12
N LEU A 94 2.45 -12.48 12.58
CA LEU A 94 2.88 -11.48 11.61
C LEU A 94 2.36 -11.83 10.21
N GLY A 95 2.13 -10.79 9.40
CA GLY A 95 1.86 -10.95 7.98
C GLY A 95 3.07 -11.55 7.24
N THR A 96 2.79 -12.37 6.22
CA THR A 96 3.80 -12.94 5.33
C THR A 96 3.73 -12.30 3.95
N ILE A 97 4.89 -12.01 3.35
CA ILE A 97 4.92 -11.48 1.97
C ILE A 97 4.30 -12.50 1.00
N ASN A 98 4.76 -13.75 1.09
CA ASN A 98 4.21 -14.87 0.34
C ASN A 98 3.67 -15.92 1.33
N PRO A 99 2.39 -16.34 1.23
CA PRO A 99 1.43 -15.98 0.19
C PRO A 99 0.57 -14.74 0.49
N ALA A 100 0.50 -14.23 1.73
CA ALA A 100 -0.60 -13.33 2.10
C ALA A 100 -0.66 -12.03 1.27
N LEU A 101 0.43 -11.27 1.20
CA LEU A 101 0.45 -10.02 0.43
C LEU A 101 0.43 -10.27 -1.08
N THR A 102 1.21 -11.24 -1.55
CA THR A 102 1.29 -11.58 -2.98
C THR A 102 -0.05 -12.04 -3.52
N SER A 103 -0.77 -12.93 -2.82
CA SER A 103 -2.08 -13.42 -3.24
C SER A 103 -3.13 -12.32 -3.26
N LEU A 104 -3.09 -11.39 -2.29
CA LEU A 104 -3.99 -10.24 -2.29
C LEU A 104 -3.71 -9.30 -3.47
N ALA A 105 -2.43 -9.01 -3.74
CA ALA A 105 -2.05 -8.18 -4.88
C ALA A 105 -2.47 -8.82 -6.21
N LEU A 106 -2.27 -10.14 -6.37
CA LEU A 106 -2.70 -10.89 -7.54
C LEU A 106 -4.21 -10.84 -7.71
N TYR A 107 -4.97 -11.04 -6.63
CA TYR A 107 -6.43 -10.92 -6.66
C TYR A 107 -6.86 -9.52 -7.11
N LEU A 108 -6.29 -8.45 -6.53
CA LEU A 108 -6.64 -7.06 -6.84
C LEU A 108 -6.23 -6.62 -8.26
N ILE A 109 -5.24 -7.27 -8.89
CA ILE A 109 -4.91 -7.06 -10.31
C ILE A 109 -5.86 -7.86 -11.21
N HIS A 110 -6.31 -9.03 -10.78
CA HIS A 110 -7.15 -9.92 -11.56
C HIS A 110 -8.55 -9.34 -11.81
N ASP A 111 -9.15 -9.68 -12.96
CA ASP A 111 -10.47 -9.18 -13.38
C ASP A 111 -11.61 -9.57 -12.44
N SER A 112 -11.41 -10.60 -11.60
CA SER A 112 -12.39 -11.04 -10.60
C SER A 112 -12.52 -10.12 -9.38
N SER A 113 -11.74 -9.04 -9.31
CA SER A 113 -11.77 -8.06 -8.20
C SER A 113 -12.61 -6.82 -8.54
N VAL A 114 -13.67 -7.02 -9.32
CA VAL A 114 -14.70 -6.02 -9.68
C VAL A 114 -15.92 -6.12 -8.79
#